data_AF-A0AA39SIA9-F1
#
_entry.id   AF-A0AA39SIA9-F1
#
_cell.length_a   1.000
_cell.length_b   1.000
_cell.length_c   1.000
_cell.angle_alpha   90.00
_cell.angle_beta   90.00
_cell.angle_gamma   90.00
#
_symmetry.space_group_name_H-M   'P 1'
#
loop_
_entity.id
_entity.type
_entity.pdbx_description
1 polymer ?
#
loop_
_entity_poly.entity_id
_entity_poly.type
_entity_poly.pdbx_seq_one_letter_code
_entity_poly.pdbx_strand_id
1 'polypeptide(L)'
;MAGILSLPESRIADVIFFTSPRDACRLASLNHLQIHRRFRRRLGPLSASEYASSPRPSLSKKELYLRACHNPVLINEGKLSFWLDKPTGKKCYMISARELSIIWVDNPLYWTWISLPEGRFPIVAELNRVCWFEINGTINTSLMSPVTTYVAYLVFKRTQYFSDLIVAGTIE
;
A
#
# COMPACT_ATOMS: atom_id res chain seq x y z
N MET A 1 20.97 -32.82 -11.75
CA MET A 1 20.39 -31.77 -10.89
C MET A 1 18.91 -31.65 -11.21
N ALA A 2 18.04 -32.16 -10.34
CA ALA A 2 16.58 -32.00 -10.50
C ALA A 2 16.20 -30.58 -10.06
N GLY A 3 15.92 -29.70 -11.03
CA GLY A 3 15.49 -28.33 -10.77
C GLY A 3 14.00 -28.22 -10.44
N ILE A 4 13.53 -27.04 -10.05
CA ILE A 4 12.13 -26.78 -9.65
C ILE A 4 11.08 -27.20 -10.71
N LEU A 5 11.52 -27.39 -11.96
CA LEU A 5 10.70 -27.83 -13.10
C LEU A 5 10.44 -29.34 -13.14
N SER A 6 11.11 -30.15 -12.32
CA SER A 6 10.85 -31.59 -12.19
C SER A 6 9.73 -31.90 -11.19
N LEU A 7 9.14 -30.88 -10.57
CA LEU A 7 8.03 -31.02 -9.64
C LEU A 7 6.70 -31.18 -10.39
N PRO A 8 5.69 -31.85 -9.79
CA PRO A 8 4.34 -31.87 -10.34
C PRO A 8 3.79 -30.45 -10.53
N GLU A 9 3.00 -30.23 -11.59
CA GLU A 9 2.41 -28.93 -11.94
C GLU A 9 1.69 -28.28 -10.75
N SER A 10 1.03 -29.07 -9.90
CA SER A 10 0.37 -28.60 -8.67
C SER A 10 1.34 -27.94 -7.68
N ARG A 11 2.56 -28.50 -7.53
CA ARG A 11 3.60 -27.99 -6.63
C ARG A 11 4.30 -26.77 -7.20
N ILE A 12 4.54 -26.74 -8.52
CA ILE A 12 5.07 -25.56 -9.21
C ILE A 12 4.10 -24.38 -9.07
N ALA A 13 2.79 -24.64 -9.24
CA ALA A 13 1.76 -23.63 -9.06
C ALA A 13 1.67 -23.10 -7.62
N ASP A 14 1.87 -23.96 -6.62
CA ASP A 14 1.93 -23.54 -5.21
C ASP A 14 3.18 -22.69 -4.95
N VAL A 15 4.35 -23.06 -5.48
CA VAL A 15 5.58 -22.25 -5.38
C VAL A 15 5.36 -20.87 -6.01
N ILE A 16 4.85 -20.81 -7.25
CA ILE A 16 4.56 -19.55 -7.95
C ILE A 16 3.55 -18.70 -7.15
N PHE A 17 2.59 -19.33 -6.47
CA PHE A 17 1.63 -18.64 -5.61
C PHE A 17 2.28 -17.93 -4.42
N PHE A 18 3.30 -18.54 -3.80
CA PHE A 18 4.04 -17.95 -2.69
C PHE A 18 5.17 -16.99 -3.15
N THR A 19 5.68 -17.13 -4.38
CA THR A 19 6.70 -16.21 -4.92
C THR A 19 6.13 -14.82 -5.20
N SER A 20 6.95 -13.77 -5.29
CA SER A 20 6.46 -12.43 -5.66
C SER A 20 5.89 -12.38 -7.10
N PRO A 21 4.98 -11.46 -7.46
CA PRO A 21 4.52 -11.30 -8.84
C PRO A 21 5.67 -11.11 -9.84
N ARG A 22 6.75 -10.44 -9.42
CA ARG A 22 7.98 -10.32 -10.21
C ARG A 22 8.62 -11.68 -10.49
N ASP A 23 8.75 -12.52 -9.46
CA ASP A 23 9.36 -13.85 -9.60
C ASP A 23 8.45 -14.79 -10.39
N ALA A 24 7.14 -14.72 -10.18
CA ALA A 24 6.15 -15.43 -10.98
C ALA A 24 6.28 -15.08 -12.47
N CYS A 25 6.43 -13.79 -12.82
CA CYS A 25 6.67 -13.38 -14.20
C CYS A 25 8.00 -13.88 -14.76
N ARG A 26 9.08 -13.90 -13.97
CA ARG A 26 10.38 -14.44 -14.38
C ARG A 26 10.33 -15.95 -14.63
N LEU A 27 9.64 -16.68 -13.75
CA LEU A 27 9.42 -18.12 -13.89
C LEU A 27 8.51 -18.44 -15.09
N ALA A 28 7.55 -17.57 -15.42
CA ALA A 28 6.71 -17.68 -16.63
C ALA A 28 7.53 -17.68 -17.92
N SER A 29 8.57 -16.85 -17.98
CA SER A 29 9.43 -16.76 -19.15
C SER A 29 10.31 -17.99 -19.34
N LEU A 30 10.46 -18.82 -18.31
CA LEU A 30 11.22 -20.07 -18.35
C LEU A 30 10.36 -21.28 -18.72
N ASN A 31 9.03 -21.18 -18.66
CA ASN A 31 8.10 -22.23 -19.10
C ASN A 31 6.74 -21.64 -19.52
N HIS A 32 6.35 -21.84 -20.78
CA HIS A 32 5.19 -21.21 -21.43
C HIS A 32 3.80 -21.61 -20.87
N LEU A 33 3.76 -22.51 -19.89
CA LEU A 33 2.53 -23.13 -19.39
C LEU A 33 2.27 -22.72 -17.92
N GLN A 34 1.01 -22.32 -17.68
CA GLN A 34 0.33 -22.21 -16.37
C GLN A 34 0.66 -21.05 -15.42
N ILE A 35 0.23 -19.83 -15.75
CA ILE A 35 0.03 -18.75 -14.73
C ILE A 35 -1.40 -18.20 -14.71
N HIS A 36 -2.30 -18.71 -15.55
CA HIS A 36 -3.58 -18.03 -15.80
C HIS A 36 -4.64 -18.16 -14.68
N ARG A 37 -4.56 -19.18 -13.80
CA ARG A 37 -5.70 -19.55 -12.93
C ARG A 37 -5.69 -19.04 -11.48
N ARG A 38 -4.55 -18.76 -10.84
CA ARG A 38 -4.52 -18.54 -9.37
C ARG A 38 -4.20 -17.13 -8.87
N PHE A 39 -3.84 -16.19 -9.74
CA PHE A 39 -3.66 -14.76 -9.40
C PHE A 39 -4.89 -14.16 -8.66
N ARG A 40 -6.09 -14.69 -8.95
CA ARG A 40 -7.36 -14.30 -8.33
C ARG A 40 -7.41 -14.46 -6.80
N ARG A 41 -6.66 -15.40 -6.22
CA ARG A 41 -6.67 -15.64 -4.76
C ARG A 41 -5.80 -14.66 -3.98
N ARG A 42 -4.76 -14.07 -4.60
CA ARG A 42 -3.84 -13.16 -3.92
C ARG A 42 -4.38 -11.73 -3.80
N LEU A 43 -5.23 -11.34 -4.74
CA LEU A 43 -5.94 -10.05 -4.68
C LEU A 43 -6.96 -10.01 -3.52
N GLY A 44 -7.48 -11.14 -3.07
CA GLY A 44 -8.60 -11.17 -2.13
C GLY A 44 -9.84 -10.46 -2.69
N PRO A 45 -11.02 -10.66 -2.07
CA PRO A 45 -12.26 -10.05 -2.54
C PRO A 45 -12.21 -8.50 -2.48
N LEU A 46 -11.54 -7.92 -1.49
CA LEU A 46 -11.45 -6.48 -1.26
C LEU A 46 -10.82 -5.70 -2.43
N SER A 47 -9.67 -6.14 -2.95
CA SER A 47 -9.02 -5.43 -4.07
C SER A 47 -9.70 -5.70 -5.42
N ALA A 48 -10.47 -6.79 -5.53
CA ALA A 48 -11.27 -7.05 -6.72
C ALA A 48 -12.50 -6.14 -6.73
N SER A 49 -13.24 -6.00 -5.63
CA SER A 49 -14.46 -5.19 -5.58
C SER A 49 -14.19 -3.68 -5.65
N GLU A 50 -13.14 -3.18 -5.01
CA GLU A 50 -12.82 -1.74 -5.00
C GLU A 50 -12.34 -1.24 -6.38
N TYR A 51 -11.64 -2.07 -7.14
CA TYR A 51 -11.14 -1.72 -8.47
C TYR A 51 -12.02 -2.23 -9.64
N ALA A 52 -12.93 -3.18 -9.40
CA ALA A 52 -13.84 -3.72 -10.44
C ALA A 52 -15.06 -2.84 -10.71
N SER A 53 -15.34 -1.81 -9.90
CA SER A 53 -16.47 -0.88 -10.13
C SER A 53 -16.28 0.09 -11.30
N SER A 54 -15.27 -0.12 -12.16
CA SER A 54 -14.98 0.72 -13.33
C SER A 54 -15.83 0.30 -14.55
N PRO A 55 -16.51 1.22 -15.28
CA PRO A 55 -17.42 0.90 -16.39
C PRO A 55 -16.72 0.56 -17.73
N ARG A 56 -15.55 -0.07 -17.71
CA ARG A 56 -14.68 -0.24 -18.89
C ARG A 56 -14.51 -1.73 -19.27
N PRO A 57 -14.25 -2.03 -20.56
CA PRO A 57 -14.17 -3.40 -21.07
C PRO A 57 -13.21 -4.24 -20.24
N SER A 58 -13.51 -5.54 -20.13
CA SER A 58 -12.84 -6.52 -19.26
C SER A 58 -11.31 -6.41 -19.30
N LEU A 59 -10.76 -5.59 -18.42
CA LEU A 59 -9.32 -5.41 -18.29
C LEU A 59 -8.68 -6.76 -18.00
N SER A 60 -7.54 -7.03 -18.63
CA SER A 60 -6.77 -8.23 -18.30
C SER A 60 -6.35 -8.18 -16.84
N LYS A 61 -6.14 -9.35 -16.22
CA LYS A 61 -5.68 -9.45 -14.82
C LYS A 61 -4.39 -8.67 -14.57
N LYS A 62 -3.52 -8.60 -15.58
CA LYS A 62 -2.26 -7.85 -15.55
C LYS A 62 -2.53 -6.34 -15.49
N GLU A 63 -3.45 -5.83 -16.29
CA GLU A 63 -3.80 -4.41 -16.30
C GLU A 63 -4.50 -4.01 -14.99
N LEU A 64 -5.38 -4.86 -14.45
CA LEU A 64 -5.98 -4.63 -13.14
C LEU A 64 -4.92 -4.53 -12.04
N TYR A 65 -3.94 -5.44 -12.05
CA TYR A 65 -2.82 -5.39 -11.10
C TYR A 65 -2.01 -4.11 -11.23
N LEU A 66 -1.58 -3.77 -12.46
CA LEU A 66 -0.80 -2.56 -12.69
C LEU A 66 -1.59 -1.31 -12.30
N ARG A 67 -2.89 -1.29 -12.55
CA ARG A 67 -3.78 -0.20 -12.12
C ARG A 67 -3.79 -0.09 -10.60
N ALA A 68 -3.97 -1.20 -9.87
CA ALA A 68 -3.93 -1.22 -8.41
C ALA A 68 -2.56 -0.85 -7.83
N CYS A 69 -1.47 -1.06 -8.58
CA CYS A 69 -0.14 -0.63 -8.17
C CYS A 69 0.10 0.87 -8.38
N HIS A 70 -0.35 1.39 -9.52
CA HIS A 70 -0.04 2.76 -9.96
C HIS A 70 -1.07 3.80 -9.53
N ASN A 71 -2.30 3.38 -9.21
CA ASN A 71 -3.40 4.26 -8.85
C ASN A 71 -3.89 3.86 -7.46
N PRO A 72 -3.37 4.52 -6.41
CA PRO A 72 -3.91 4.35 -5.07
C PRO A 72 -5.39 4.74 -5.05
N VAL A 73 -6.22 3.91 -4.43
CA VAL A 73 -7.65 4.16 -4.26
C VAL A 73 -7.90 4.68 -2.86
N LEU A 74 -8.74 5.69 -2.78
CA LEU A 74 -9.23 6.21 -1.52
C LEU A 74 -10.39 5.34 -1.02
N ILE A 75 -10.26 4.83 0.21
CA ILE A 75 -11.24 4.00 0.90
C ILE A 75 -11.61 4.67 2.22
N ASN A 76 -12.65 4.14 2.89
CA ASN A 76 -13.14 4.70 4.16
C ASN A 76 -13.42 6.21 4.05
N GLU A 77 -14.27 6.62 3.11
CA GLU A 77 -14.65 8.04 2.91
C GLU A 77 -13.47 8.98 2.60
N GLY A 78 -12.39 8.46 2.00
CA GLY A 78 -11.21 9.28 1.66
C GLY A 78 -10.16 9.37 2.77
N LYS A 79 -10.37 8.68 3.87
CA LYS A 79 -9.52 8.72 5.07
C LYS A 79 -8.31 7.79 4.99
N LEU A 80 -8.40 6.75 4.17
CA LEU A 80 -7.36 5.76 3.92
C LEU A 80 -7.08 5.67 2.43
N SER A 81 -5.82 5.45 2.06
CA SER A 81 -5.42 5.15 0.68
C SER A 81 -4.84 3.75 0.59
N PHE A 82 -5.29 2.97 -0.39
CA PHE A 82 -4.90 1.59 -0.61
C PHE A 82 -4.26 1.42 -2.00
N TRP A 83 -3.17 0.64 -2.07
CA TRP A 83 -2.56 0.22 -3.33
C TRP A 83 -1.81 -1.10 -3.16
N LEU A 84 -1.34 -1.68 -4.26
CA LEU A 84 -0.46 -2.85 -4.24
C LEU A 84 1.00 -2.43 -4.46
N ASP A 85 1.90 -2.98 -3.64
CA ASP A 85 3.32 -2.88 -3.91
C ASP A 85 3.66 -3.63 -5.21
N LYS A 86 4.16 -2.93 -6.22
CA LYS A 86 4.39 -3.49 -7.56
C LYS A 86 5.32 -4.72 -7.58
N PRO A 87 6.48 -4.74 -6.89
CA PRO A 87 7.35 -5.91 -6.90
C PRO A 87 6.77 -7.10 -6.13
N THR A 88 6.17 -6.88 -4.96
CA THR A 88 5.75 -7.98 -4.07
C THR A 88 4.27 -8.35 -4.15
N GLY A 89 3.43 -7.49 -4.72
CA GLY A 89 1.97 -7.61 -4.74
C GLY A 89 1.33 -7.51 -3.36
N LYS A 90 2.08 -7.07 -2.34
CA LYS A 90 1.56 -6.89 -0.98
C LYS A 90 0.65 -5.66 -0.92
N LYS A 91 -0.31 -5.72 -0.01
CA LYS A 91 -1.23 -4.62 0.28
C LYS A 91 -0.50 -3.50 1.00
N CYS A 92 -0.65 -2.27 0.51
CA CYS A 92 -0.10 -1.08 1.11
C CYS A 92 -1.22 -0.11 1.48
N TYR A 93 -1.06 0.55 2.62
CA TYR A 93 -2.03 1.49 3.15
C TYR A 93 -1.34 2.79 3.54
N MET A 94 -2.08 3.90 3.46
CA MET A 94 -1.68 5.18 3.99
C MET A 94 -2.86 5.78 4.73
N ILE A 95 -2.61 6.29 5.92
CA ILE A 95 -3.61 6.94 6.77
C ILE A 95 -3.52 8.44 6.54
N SER A 96 -4.66 9.08 6.30
CA SER A 96 -4.70 10.54 6.16
C SER A 96 -4.35 11.21 7.49
N ALA A 97 -3.74 12.41 7.43
CA ALA A 97 -3.44 13.18 8.64
C ALA A 97 -4.68 13.48 9.49
N ARG A 98 -5.87 13.52 8.87
CA ARG A 98 -7.16 13.74 9.53
C ARG A 98 -7.62 12.57 10.42
N GLU A 99 -7.11 11.37 10.18
CA GLU A 99 -7.38 10.19 11.02
C GLU A 99 -6.29 9.90 12.04
N LEU A 100 -5.19 10.65 11.99
CA LEU A 100 -4.13 10.53 12.99
C LEU A 100 -4.52 11.32 14.24
N SER A 101 -4.21 10.77 15.40
CA SER A 101 -4.22 11.54 16.64
C SER A 101 -2.89 12.26 16.75
N ILE A 102 -2.93 13.58 16.61
CA ILE A 102 -1.76 14.46 16.65
C ILE A 102 -1.95 15.43 17.81
N ILE A 103 -0.97 15.52 18.71
CA ILE A 103 -1.08 16.43 19.85
C ILE A 103 -1.15 17.89 19.39
N TRP A 104 -2.05 18.64 20.03
CA TRP A 104 -2.30 20.06 19.75
C TRP A 104 -2.67 20.38 18.30
N VAL A 105 -3.15 19.42 17.50
CA VAL A 105 -3.47 19.62 16.08
C VAL A 105 -4.53 20.69 15.80
N ASP A 106 -5.41 20.94 16.78
CA ASP A 106 -6.43 21.97 16.70
C ASP A 106 -5.94 23.36 17.15
N ASN A 107 -4.68 23.46 17.61
CA ASN A 107 -4.08 24.73 18.01
C ASN A 107 -3.31 25.35 16.83
N PRO A 108 -3.79 26.48 16.27
CA PRO A 108 -3.18 27.12 15.11
C PRO A 108 -1.77 27.67 15.37
N LEU A 109 -1.35 27.81 16.64
CA LEU A 109 0.03 28.17 16.97
C LEU A 109 1.03 27.06 16.61
N TYR A 110 0.58 25.80 16.64
CA TYR A 110 1.44 24.63 16.47
C TYR A 110 1.20 23.93 15.13
N TRP A 111 -0.05 23.83 14.70
CA TRP A 111 -0.44 23.12 13.48
C TRP A 111 -1.43 23.93 12.66
N THR A 112 -1.30 23.86 11.33
CA THR A 112 -2.26 24.43 10.39
C THR A 112 -2.78 23.35 9.47
N TRP A 113 -4.09 23.28 9.26
CA TRP A 113 -4.66 22.44 8.22
C TRP A 113 -4.58 23.15 6.87
N ILE A 114 -3.81 22.58 5.94
CA ILE A 114 -3.60 23.15 4.61
C ILE A 114 -4.17 22.25 3.52
N SER A 115 -4.50 22.86 2.38
CA SER A 115 -4.87 22.14 1.16
C SER A 115 -3.61 21.77 0.38
N LEU A 116 -3.47 20.50 0.00
CA LEU A 116 -2.39 20.01 -0.83
C LEU A 116 -2.96 19.27 -2.06
N PRO A 117 -3.29 19.97 -3.14
CA PRO A 117 -3.97 19.39 -4.31
C PRO A 117 -3.18 18.29 -5.02
N GLU A 118 -1.84 18.34 -4.96
CA GLU A 118 -0.94 17.33 -5.53
C GLU A 118 -0.80 16.09 -4.62
N GLY A 119 -1.28 16.18 -3.38
CA GLY A 119 -1.21 15.11 -2.38
C GLY A 119 -2.23 14.01 -2.64
N ARG A 120 -1.98 12.83 -2.06
CA ARG A 120 -2.99 11.75 -2.07
C ARG A 120 -4.25 12.11 -1.28
N PHE A 121 -4.08 12.93 -0.24
CA PHE A 121 -5.17 13.47 0.56
C PHE A 121 -5.22 14.99 0.33
N PRO A 122 -6.41 15.56 0.13
CA PRO A 122 -6.55 16.98 -0.18
C PRO A 122 -6.20 17.88 1.00
N ILE A 123 -6.35 17.39 2.24
CA ILE A 123 -6.07 18.15 3.46
C ILE A 123 -4.98 17.44 4.25
N VAL A 124 -3.96 18.21 4.64
CA VAL A 124 -2.81 17.73 5.43
C VAL A 124 -2.54 18.68 6.60
N ALA A 125 -1.86 18.18 7.64
CA ALA A 125 -1.40 18.99 8.76
C ALA A 125 0.00 19.53 8.47
N GLU A 126 0.15 20.86 8.48
CA GLU A 126 1.42 21.56 8.42
C GLU A 126 1.88 21.88 9.84
N LEU A 127 3.13 21.53 10.15
CA LEU A 127 3.74 21.83 11.43
C LEU A 127 4.36 23.23 11.40
N ASN A 128 3.88 24.12 12.27
CA ASN A 128 4.36 25.51 12.34
C ASN A 128 5.60 25.62 13.21
N ARG A 129 5.47 25.35 14.52
CA ARG A 129 6.54 25.50 15.50
C ARG A 129 6.27 24.69 16.76
N VAL A 130 7.04 23.63 17.00
CA VAL A 130 6.98 22.85 18.25
C VAL A 130 8.39 22.42 18.66
N CYS A 131 8.58 22.11 19.94
CA CYS A 131 9.82 21.49 20.44
C CYS A 131 9.74 19.96 20.50
N TRP A 132 8.53 19.40 20.45
CA TRP A 132 8.25 17.96 20.32
C TRP A 132 6.82 17.76 19.81
N PHE A 133 6.52 16.59 19.27
CA PHE A 133 5.17 16.18 18.93
C PHE A 133 5.01 14.66 19.09
N GLU A 134 3.76 14.22 19.19
CA GLU A 134 3.37 12.81 19.21
C GLU A 134 2.27 12.61 18.17
N ILE A 135 2.40 11.53 17.39
CA ILE A 135 1.47 11.15 16.32
C ILE A 135 1.15 9.69 16.49
N ASN A 136 -0.13 9.40 16.76
CA ASN A 136 -0.64 8.04 16.87
C ASN A 136 -1.58 7.74 15.71
N GLY A 137 -1.49 6.52 15.18
CA GLY A 137 -2.33 6.06 14.08
C GLY A 137 -2.85 4.66 14.35
N THR A 138 -4.11 4.41 13.99
CA THR A 138 -4.75 3.11 14.16
C THR A 138 -5.15 2.56 12.80
N ILE A 139 -4.84 1.28 12.56
CA ILE A 139 -5.30 0.56 11.38
C ILE A 139 -6.02 -0.71 11.81
N ASN A 140 -7.18 -0.98 11.20
CA ASN A 140 -7.92 -2.20 11.47
C ASN A 140 -7.16 -3.42 10.92
N THR A 141 -6.83 -4.36 11.79
CA THR A 141 -6.06 -5.58 11.46
C THR A 141 -6.78 -6.48 10.45
N SER A 142 -8.11 -6.39 10.33
CA SER A 142 -8.88 -7.11 9.30
C SER A 142 -8.54 -6.70 7.86
N LEU A 143 -8.00 -5.49 7.66
CA LEU A 143 -7.52 -5.03 6.36
C LEU A 143 -6.16 -5.65 6.00
N MET A 144 -5.39 -6.03 7.02
CA MET A 144 -4.03 -6.55 6.88
C MET A 144 -4.03 -7.97 6.33
N SER A 145 -2.99 -8.29 5.57
CA SER A 145 -2.78 -9.66 5.10
C SER A 145 -2.20 -10.51 6.24
N PRO A 146 -2.69 -11.75 6.42
CA PRO A 146 -2.13 -12.66 7.43
C PRO A 146 -0.67 -12.99 7.10
N VAL A 147 0.12 -13.31 8.13
CA VAL A 147 1.54 -13.74 8.02
C VAL A 147 2.36 -12.76 7.16
N THR A 148 2.15 -11.46 7.35
CA THR A 148 2.84 -10.41 6.61
C THR A 148 3.48 -9.43 7.59
N THR A 149 4.79 -9.23 7.47
CA THR A 149 5.48 -8.16 8.18
C THR A 149 5.17 -6.82 7.52
N TYR A 150 4.63 -5.90 8.30
CA TYR A 150 4.40 -4.51 7.89
C TYR A 150 5.47 -3.60 8.49
N VAL A 151 5.76 -2.51 7.80
CA VAL A 151 6.64 -1.45 8.28
C VAL A 151 5.85 -0.15 8.20
N ALA A 152 5.87 0.63 9.27
CA ALA A 152 5.23 1.93 9.33
C ALA A 152 6.24 3.02 8.91
N TYR A 153 5.76 3.99 8.14
CA TYR A 153 6.55 5.14 7.72
C TYR A 153 5.75 6.41 7.96
N LEU A 154 6.39 7.42 8.55
CA LEU A 154 5.87 8.78 8.55
C LEU A 154 6.26 9.45 7.23
N VAL A 155 5.27 9.81 6.41
CA VAL A 155 5.48 10.46 5.12
C VAL A 155 5.18 11.95 5.25
N PHE A 156 6.17 12.80 5.02
CA PHE A 156 6.05 14.24 5.12
C PHE A 156 6.83 14.95 4.00
N LYS A 157 6.46 16.21 3.73
CA LYS A 157 7.18 17.10 2.82
C LYS A 157 7.79 18.22 3.66
N ARG A 158 9.08 18.49 3.46
CA ARG A 158 9.75 19.63 4.12
C ARG A 158 9.36 20.94 3.44
N THR A 159 9.06 21.95 4.23
CA THR A 159 8.95 23.34 3.79
C THR A 159 10.31 24.03 3.89
N GLN A 160 10.49 25.14 3.19
CA GLN A 160 11.79 25.83 3.09
C GLN A 160 12.31 26.39 4.43
N TYR A 161 11.44 26.50 5.44
CA TYR A 161 11.77 27.07 6.76
C TYR A 161 12.16 26.01 7.81
N PHE A 162 12.20 24.74 7.43
CA PHE A 162 12.43 23.64 8.38
C PHE A 162 13.92 23.37 8.57
N SER A 163 14.43 23.62 9.78
CA SER A 163 15.77 23.20 10.25
C SER A 163 15.60 22.09 11.32
N ASP A 164 16.32 20.98 11.14
CA ASP A 164 16.62 19.95 12.15
C ASP A 164 15.47 19.13 12.78
N LEU A 165 14.69 18.38 11.98
CA LEU A 165 13.82 17.32 12.52
C LEU A 165 14.62 16.03 12.70
N ILE A 166 14.95 15.68 13.94
CA ILE A 166 15.41 14.33 14.29
C ILE A 166 14.18 13.51 14.63
N VAL A 167 13.80 12.60 13.72
CA VAL A 167 12.70 11.64 13.96
C VAL A 167 13.27 10.47 14.77
N ALA A 168 13.07 10.48 16.08
CA ALA A 168 13.21 9.30 16.91
C ALA A 168 11.84 8.62 17.01
N GLY A 169 11.70 7.41 16.48
CA GLY A 169 10.46 6.64 16.53
C GLY A 169 10.71 5.23 17.02
N THR A 170 9.90 4.79 17.97
CA THR A 170 9.79 3.39 18.39
C THR A 170 8.53 2.82 17.76
N ILE A 171 8.62 1.66 17.13
CA ILE A 171 7.45 0.89 16.69
C ILE A 171 7.13 -0.05 17.86
N GLU A 172 6.06 0.23 18.60
CA GLU A 172 5.52 -0.70 19.60
C GLU A 172 4.55 -1.70 18.97
#